data_AF-A0A972UQ43-F1
#
_entry.id   AF-A0A972UQ43-F1
#
_cell.length_a   1.000
_cell.length_b   1.000
_cell.length_c   1.000
_cell.angle_alpha   90.00
_cell.angle_beta   90.00
_cell.angle_gamma   90.00
#
_symmetry.space_group_name_H-M   'P 1'
#
loop_
_entity.id
_entity.type
_entity.pdbx_description
1 polymer ?
#
loop_
_entity_poly.entity_id
_entity_poly.type
_entity_poly.pdbx_seq_one_letter_code
_entity_poly.pdbx_strand_id
1 'polypeptide(L)'
;MSGATAEQIIIEVGKSSELVTAFKMVEEAGSEGEPKFSPQVCRDLAKAIACRNYSKAVLELCHLVRIADGLGGGAGYEMFFWGLDVARASGFRAQAIEGVRMMGGRIAGLNLTESGVEAVYADGAFTVTFGRMPFLSALMEFLLSSVGYGEIDGVLRGCLGPGVTGKD
;
A
#
# COMPACT_ATOMS: atom_id res chain seq x y z
N MET A 1 -25.90 -20.72 13.44
CA MET A 1 -24.46 -20.83 13.77
C MET A 1 -23.73 -21.29 12.51
N SER A 2 -23.16 -20.35 11.75
CA SER A 2 -22.31 -20.71 10.60
C SER A 2 -20.95 -21.13 11.13
N GLY A 3 -20.58 -22.40 10.92
CA GLY A 3 -19.26 -22.90 11.32
C GLY A 3 -18.15 -22.21 10.54
N ALA A 4 -17.01 -21.98 11.19
CA ALA A 4 -15.83 -21.43 10.54
C ALA A 4 -15.36 -22.38 9.41
N THR A 5 -15.06 -21.84 8.24
CA THR A 5 -14.62 -22.65 7.10
C THR A 5 -13.20 -23.18 7.36
N ALA A 6 -12.83 -24.29 6.71
CA ALA A 6 -11.47 -24.85 6.84
C ALA A 6 -10.37 -23.82 6.49
N GLU A 7 -10.66 -22.89 5.58
CA GLU A 7 -9.80 -21.75 5.25
C GLU A 7 -9.60 -20.81 6.45
N GLN A 8 -10.65 -20.51 7.21
CA GLN A 8 -10.56 -19.71 8.44
C GLN A 8 -9.75 -20.42 9.53
N ILE A 9 -9.91 -21.74 9.67
CA ILE A 9 -9.18 -22.53 10.68
C ILE A 9 -7.67 -22.55 10.38
N ILE A 10 -7.28 -22.74 9.11
CA ILE A 10 -5.86 -22.73 8.71
C ILE A 10 -5.22 -21.35 8.93
N ILE A 11 -5.98 -20.28 8.65
CA ILE A 11 -5.53 -18.90 8.89
C ILE A 11 -5.33 -18.64 10.38
N GLU A 12 -6.21 -19.14 11.26
CA GLU A 12 -6.11 -18.94 12.71
C GLU A 12 -4.94 -19.69 13.35
N VAL A 13 -4.65 -20.92 12.90
CA VAL A 13 -3.51 -21.72 13.43
C VAL A 13 -2.15 -21.09 13.07
N GLY A 14 -2.08 -20.28 12.01
CA GLY A 14 -0.86 -19.61 11.57
C GLY A 14 -0.55 -18.26 12.24
N LYS A 15 -1.40 -17.76 13.14
CA LYS A 15 -1.24 -16.42 13.74
C LYS A 15 -0.74 -16.48 15.18
N SER A 16 0.34 -15.78 15.47
CA SER A 16 0.71 -15.43 16.84
C SER A 16 -0.22 -14.32 17.38
N SER A 17 -0.23 -14.10 18.69
CA SER A 17 -0.99 -13.01 19.34
C SER A 17 -0.64 -11.64 18.77
N GLU A 18 0.64 -11.42 18.47
CA GLU A 18 1.16 -10.20 17.87
C GLU A 18 0.61 -10.03 16.46
N LEU A 19 0.55 -11.11 15.68
CA LEU A 19 0.03 -11.08 14.32
C LEU A 19 -1.49 -10.80 14.28
N VAL A 20 -2.26 -11.38 15.21
CA VAL A 20 -3.69 -11.04 15.37
C VAL A 20 -3.86 -9.57 15.74
N THR A 21 -3.01 -9.05 16.62
CA THR A 21 -3.06 -7.65 17.05
C THR A 21 -2.77 -6.71 15.88
N ALA A 22 -1.75 -7.01 15.06
CA ALA A 22 -1.43 -6.23 13.87
C ALA A 22 -2.60 -6.19 12.87
N PHE A 23 -3.34 -7.29 12.66
CA PHE A 23 -4.52 -7.27 11.81
C PHE A 23 -5.65 -6.41 12.38
N LYS A 24 -5.89 -6.47 13.70
CA LYS A 24 -6.90 -5.61 14.35
C LYS A 24 -6.57 -4.14 14.20
N MET A 25 -5.30 -3.75 14.34
CA MET A 25 -4.87 -2.36 14.13
C MET A 25 -5.20 -1.87 12.71
N VAL A 26 -5.05 -2.72 11.70
CA VAL A 26 -5.45 -2.39 10.31
C VAL A 26 -6.98 -2.31 10.17
N GLU A 27 -7.74 -3.21 10.78
CA GLU A 27 -9.21 -3.18 10.75
C GLU A 27 -9.79 -1.96 11.47
N GLU A 28 -9.13 -1.50 12.53
CA GLU A 28 -9.50 -0.34 13.33
C GLU A 28 -8.94 0.98 12.78
N ALA A 29 -8.03 0.93 11.79
CA ALA A 29 -7.53 2.11 11.12
C ALA A 29 -8.67 2.87 10.44
N GLY A 30 -8.78 4.17 10.70
CA GLY A 30 -9.90 4.99 10.24
C GLY A 30 -10.05 6.27 11.05
N SER A 31 -11.00 7.09 10.63
CA SER A 31 -11.34 8.36 11.28
C SER A 31 -12.83 8.36 11.62
N GLU A 32 -13.19 8.96 12.76
CA GLU A 32 -14.60 9.21 13.17
C GLU A 32 -15.52 7.96 13.13
N GLY A 33 -14.95 6.77 13.33
CA GLY A 33 -15.70 5.50 13.34
C GLY A 33 -15.96 4.90 11.95
N GLU A 34 -15.46 5.50 10.86
CA GLU A 34 -15.44 4.87 9.54
C GLU A 34 -14.11 4.14 9.33
N PRO A 35 -14.13 2.81 9.09
CA PRO A 35 -12.91 2.07 8.76
C PRO A 35 -12.30 2.55 7.45
N LYS A 36 -10.99 2.80 7.46
CA LYS A 36 -10.21 3.19 6.30
C LYS A 36 -10.20 2.11 5.23
N PHE A 37 -10.18 0.84 5.65
CA PHE A 37 -10.11 -0.31 4.75
C PHE A 37 -11.41 -1.11 4.78
N SER A 38 -11.85 -1.54 3.60
CA SER A 38 -13.02 -2.42 3.51
C SER A 38 -12.75 -3.79 4.12
N PRO A 39 -13.79 -4.50 4.63
CA PRO A 39 -13.63 -5.86 5.15
C PRO A 39 -13.00 -6.84 4.15
N GLN A 40 -13.22 -6.63 2.84
CA GLN A 40 -12.61 -7.48 1.81
C GLN A 40 -11.09 -7.28 1.74
N VAL A 41 -10.62 -6.03 1.79
CA VAL A 41 -9.18 -5.72 1.80
C VAL A 41 -8.50 -6.32 3.02
N CYS A 42 -9.10 -6.21 4.21
CA CYS A 42 -8.55 -6.80 5.43
C CYS A 42 -8.45 -8.33 5.34
N ARG A 43 -9.49 -9.00 4.80
CA ARG A 43 -9.45 -10.46 4.55
C ARG A 43 -8.36 -10.86 3.56
N ASP A 44 -8.23 -10.13 2.45
CA ASP A 44 -7.21 -10.43 1.44
C ASP A 44 -5.80 -10.24 1.99
N LEU A 45 -5.60 -9.20 2.81
CA LEU A 45 -4.34 -8.96 3.51
C LEU A 45 -4.03 -10.10 4.49
N ALA A 46 -4.99 -10.48 5.33
CA ALA A 46 -4.82 -11.57 6.28
C ALA A 46 -4.45 -12.88 5.58
N LYS A 47 -5.09 -13.17 4.45
CA LYS A 47 -4.77 -14.32 3.61
C LYS A 47 -3.35 -14.24 3.03
N ALA A 48 -2.97 -13.09 2.46
CA ALA A 48 -1.64 -12.91 1.87
C ALA A 48 -0.53 -13.12 2.89
N ILE A 49 -0.68 -12.54 4.09
CA ILE A 49 0.31 -12.65 5.17
C ILE A 49 0.34 -14.06 5.77
N ALA A 50 -0.82 -14.63 6.16
CA ALA A 50 -0.88 -15.96 6.77
C ALA A 50 -0.37 -17.06 5.82
N CYS A 51 -0.66 -16.94 4.51
CA CYS A 51 -0.17 -17.88 3.50
C CYS A 51 1.22 -17.53 2.96
N ARG A 52 1.89 -16.51 3.49
CA ARG A 52 3.22 -16.03 3.04
C ARG A 52 3.29 -15.73 1.54
N ASN A 53 2.17 -15.32 0.95
CA ASN A 53 2.03 -15.00 -0.46
C ASN A 53 1.98 -13.48 -0.67
N TYR A 54 3.03 -12.79 -0.21
CA TYR A 54 3.08 -11.32 -0.22
C TYR A 54 4.29 -10.75 -0.97
N SER A 55 5.20 -11.57 -1.51
CA SER A 55 6.42 -11.08 -2.18
C SER A 55 6.10 -10.09 -3.32
N LYS A 56 5.13 -10.43 -4.18
CA LYS A 56 4.70 -9.54 -5.26
C LYS A 56 4.08 -8.24 -4.72
N ALA A 57 3.32 -8.32 -3.64
CA ALA A 57 2.69 -7.15 -3.04
C ALA A 57 3.72 -6.22 -2.38
N VAL A 58 4.77 -6.76 -1.79
CA VAL A 58 5.89 -5.96 -1.25
C VAL A 58 6.61 -5.23 -2.38
N LEU A 59 6.89 -5.90 -3.50
CA LEU A 59 7.47 -5.24 -4.69
C LEU A 59 6.56 -4.12 -5.22
N GLU A 60 5.25 -4.40 -5.36
CA GLU A 60 4.26 -3.38 -5.75
C GLU A 60 4.24 -2.19 -4.77
N LEU A 61 4.40 -2.44 -3.46
CA LEU A 61 4.45 -1.41 -2.43
C LEU A 61 5.72 -0.55 -2.55
N CYS A 62 6.88 -1.14 -2.83
CA CYS A 62 8.12 -0.41 -3.06
C CYS A 62 7.97 0.59 -4.22
N HIS A 63 7.37 0.18 -5.34
CA HIS A 63 7.09 1.08 -6.45
C HIS A 63 6.01 2.11 -6.09
N LEU A 64 5.00 1.74 -5.31
CA LEU A 64 3.97 2.67 -4.85
C LEU A 64 4.54 3.77 -3.96
N VAL A 65 5.51 3.47 -3.10
CA VAL A 65 6.21 4.46 -2.27
C VAL A 65 6.93 5.49 -3.14
N ARG A 66 7.61 5.05 -4.20
CA ARG A 66 8.26 5.94 -5.17
C ARG A 66 7.26 6.80 -5.94
N ILE A 67 6.14 6.20 -6.35
CA ILE A 67 5.02 6.92 -6.98
C ILE A 67 4.48 7.99 -6.03
N ALA A 68 4.22 7.63 -4.78
CA ALA A 68 3.69 8.51 -3.75
C ALA A 68 4.62 9.71 -3.49
N ASP A 69 5.93 9.45 -3.33
CA ASP A 69 6.94 10.50 -3.17
C ASP A 69 6.99 11.45 -4.37
N GLY A 70 6.99 10.90 -5.60
CA GLY A 70 6.96 11.71 -6.82
C GLY A 70 5.70 12.57 -6.94
N LEU A 71 4.52 12.03 -6.59
CA LEU A 71 3.26 12.77 -6.53
C LEU A 71 3.26 13.88 -5.48
N GLY A 72 3.99 13.67 -4.38
CA GLY A 72 4.23 14.64 -3.31
C GLY A 72 5.36 15.64 -3.60
N GLY A 73 5.98 15.60 -4.78
CA GLY A 73 7.10 16.47 -5.14
C GLY A 73 8.39 16.20 -4.36
N GLY A 74 8.60 14.97 -3.88
CA GLY A 74 9.77 14.58 -3.08
C GLY A 74 9.64 14.89 -1.58
N ALA A 75 8.44 15.24 -1.12
CA ALA A 75 8.17 15.52 0.29
C ALA A 75 7.97 14.26 1.15
N GLY A 76 8.04 13.06 0.55
CA GLY A 76 7.69 11.80 1.19
C GLY A 76 6.37 11.21 0.70
N TYR A 77 6.08 9.99 1.17
CA TYR A 77 4.94 9.18 0.75
C TYR A 77 3.76 9.24 1.73
N GLU A 78 3.93 9.87 2.89
CA GLU A 78 3.02 9.77 4.03
C GLU A 78 1.63 10.32 3.70
N MET A 79 1.57 11.50 3.07
CA MET A 79 0.29 12.11 2.67
C MET A 79 -0.49 11.26 1.67
N PHE A 80 0.19 10.45 0.86
CA PHE A 80 -0.48 9.54 -0.07
C PHE A 80 -1.18 8.39 0.68
N PHE A 81 -0.54 7.82 1.71
CA PHE A 81 -1.12 6.70 2.46
C PHE A 81 -2.09 7.15 3.55
N TRP A 82 -1.85 8.27 4.23
CA TRP A 82 -2.67 8.74 5.37
C TRP A 82 -3.52 9.97 5.09
N GLY A 83 -3.43 10.57 3.90
CA GLY A 83 -4.28 11.70 3.51
C GLY A 83 -5.67 11.31 3.00
N LEU A 84 -6.02 10.02 2.99
CA LEU A 84 -7.38 9.54 2.68
C LEU A 84 -8.07 9.03 3.94
N ASP A 85 -9.30 9.47 4.17
CA ASP A 85 -10.16 8.92 5.23
C ASP A 85 -10.52 7.46 4.92
N VAL A 86 -10.89 7.17 3.66
CA VAL A 86 -11.21 5.82 3.19
C VAL A 86 -10.34 5.48 1.98
N ALA A 87 -9.61 4.38 2.06
CA ALA A 87 -8.70 3.89 1.04
C ALA A 87 -9.47 3.24 -0.13
N ARG A 88 -10.10 4.05 -0.98
CA ARG A 88 -10.80 3.61 -2.20
C ARG A 88 -9.94 3.87 -3.42
N ALA A 89 -10.07 3.01 -4.44
CA ALA A 89 -9.38 3.19 -5.72
C ALA A 89 -9.65 4.58 -6.35
N SER A 90 -10.90 5.06 -6.26
CA SER A 90 -11.27 6.41 -6.73
C SER A 90 -10.59 7.53 -5.94
N GLY A 91 -10.38 7.35 -4.63
CA GLY A 91 -9.66 8.30 -3.77
C GLY A 91 -8.20 8.42 -4.19
N PHE A 92 -7.51 7.29 -4.35
CA PHE A 92 -6.12 7.29 -4.85
C PHE A 92 -6.01 7.86 -6.27
N ARG A 93 -6.99 7.59 -7.14
CA ARG A 93 -7.04 8.20 -8.48
C ARG A 93 -7.16 9.72 -8.40
N ALA A 94 -8.04 10.23 -7.53
CA ALA A 94 -8.20 11.67 -7.33
C ALA A 94 -6.92 12.31 -6.79
N GLN A 95 -6.28 11.70 -5.79
CA GLN A 95 -4.99 12.17 -5.25
C GLN A 95 -3.89 12.17 -6.32
N ALA A 96 -3.80 11.14 -7.16
CA ALA A 96 -2.79 11.08 -8.22
C ALA A 96 -2.99 12.17 -9.28
N ILE A 97 -4.24 12.41 -9.69
CA ILE A 97 -4.58 13.52 -10.61
C ILE A 97 -4.19 14.86 -10.00
N GLU A 98 -4.50 15.06 -8.72
CA GLU A 98 -4.21 16.31 -8.02
C GLU A 98 -2.69 16.51 -7.84
N GLY A 99 -1.95 15.47 -7.47
CA GLY A 99 -0.48 15.54 -7.37
C GLY A 99 0.17 15.93 -8.70
N VAL A 100 -0.24 15.30 -9.80
CA VAL A 100 0.23 15.67 -11.15
C VAL A 100 -0.13 17.12 -11.49
N ARG A 101 -1.35 17.57 -11.15
CA ARG A 101 -1.80 18.95 -11.38
C ARG A 101 -0.94 19.95 -10.61
N MET A 102 -0.67 19.69 -9.34
CA MET A 102 0.16 20.54 -8.48
C MET A 102 1.61 20.63 -8.97
N MET A 103 2.12 19.59 -9.62
CA MET A 103 3.46 19.54 -10.22
C MET A 103 3.51 20.15 -11.64
N GLY A 104 2.49 20.89 -12.07
CA GLY A 104 2.47 21.55 -13.38
C GLY A 104 2.08 20.62 -14.54
N GLY A 105 1.37 19.54 -14.25
CA GLY A 105 0.78 18.63 -15.24
C GLY A 105 1.69 17.48 -15.69
N ARG A 106 2.94 17.42 -15.21
CA ARG A 106 3.87 16.32 -15.51
C ARG A 106 4.83 16.09 -14.35
N ILE A 107 5.22 14.84 -14.14
CA ILE A 107 6.23 14.46 -13.15
C ILE A 107 7.24 13.59 -13.87
N ALA A 108 8.53 13.92 -13.76
CA ALA A 108 9.59 13.16 -14.42
C ALA A 108 9.60 11.71 -13.89
N GLY A 109 9.59 10.75 -14.81
CA GLY A 109 9.61 9.32 -14.47
C GLY A 109 8.27 8.76 -13.99
N LEU A 110 7.17 9.53 -13.97
CA LEU A 110 5.83 9.00 -13.68
C LEU A 110 4.85 9.33 -14.83
N ASN A 111 4.10 8.33 -15.26
CA ASN A 111 2.98 8.50 -16.19
C ASN A 111 1.66 8.16 -15.50
N LEU A 112 0.74 9.12 -15.48
CA LEU A 112 -0.63 8.88 -15.07
C LEU A 112 -1.40 8.21 -16.22
N THR A 113 -2.00 7.06 -15.94
CA THR A 113 -2.79 6.30 -16.91
C THR A 113 -4.26 6.27 -16.49
N GLU A 114 -5.13 5.71 -17.33
CA GLU A 114 -6.55 5.56 -16.96
C GLU A 114 -6.77 4.65 -15.75
N SER A 115 -5.93 3.63 -15.59
CA SER A 115 -6.10 2.54 -14.61
C SER A 115 -5.13 2.58 -13.43
N GLY A 116 -4.11 3.44 -13.46
CA GLY A 116 -3.09 3.54 -12.41
C GLY A 116 -2.01 4.57 -12.68
N VAL A 117 -0.89 4.44 -11.96
CA VAL A 117 0.31 5.24 -12.17
C VAL A 117 1.46 4.31 -12.54
N GLU A 118 2.15 4.64 -13.62
CA GLU A 118 3.33 3.95 -14.09
C GLU A 118 4.57 4.70 -13.64
N ALA A 119 5.48 4.00 -12.96
CA ALA A 119 6.83 4.48 -12.70
C ALA A 119 7.77 3.99 -13.81
N VAL A 120 8.48 4.92 -14.43
CA VAL A 120 9.42 4.69 -15.53
C VAL A 120 10.84 4.70 -15.00
N TYR A 121 11.57 3.64 -15.32
CA TYR A 121 12.96 3.40 -14.96
C TYR A 121 13.81 3.30 -16.23
N ALA A 122 15.13 3.26 -16.06
CA ALA A 122 16.05 3.09 -17.19
C ALA A 122 15.92 1.70 -17.86
N ASP A 123 15.50 0.69 -17.09
CA ASP A 123 15.43 -0.72 -17.53
C ASP A 123 14.00 -1.22 -17.80
N GLY A 124 12.99 -0.38 -17.62
CA GLY A 124 11.60 -0.75 -17.81
C GLY A 124 10.61 0.21 -17.13
N ALA A 125 9.37 -0.24 -16.99
CA ALA A 125 8.33 0.50 -16.29
C ALA A 125 7.51 -0.45 -15.42
N PHE A 126 6.95 0.07 -14.33
CA PHE A 126 6.10 -0.66 -13.41
C PHE A 126 4.81 0.11 -13.14
N THR A 127 3.66 -0.52 -13.36
CA THR A 127 2.35 0.11 -13.15
C THR A 127 1.69 -0.42 -11.90
N VAL A 128 1.37 0.49 -10.97
CA VAL A 128 0.49 0.20 -9.84
C VAL A 128 -0.91 0.68 -10.19
N THR A 129 -1.87 -0.24 -10.29
CA THR A 129 -3.27 0.11 -10.62
C THR A 129 -3.99 0.70 -9.41
N PHE A 130 -4.94 1.61 -9.65
CA PHE A 130 -5.76 2.20 -8.57
C PHE A 130 -6.51 1.14 -7.77
N GLY A 131 -6.92 0.04 -8.40
CA GLY A 131 -7.56 -1.09 -7.73
C GLY A 131 -6.64 -1.83 -6.75
N ARG A 132 -5.32 -1.80 -6.95
CA ARG A 132 -4.34 -2.42 -6.05
C ARG A 132 -3.99 -1.53 -4.85
N MET A 133 -4.06 -0.21 -5.00
CA MET A 133 -3.62 0.75 -3.98
C MET A 133 -4.31 0.60 -2.61
N PRO A 134 -5.63 0.30 -2.48
CA PRO A 134 -6.25 0.01 -1.18
C PRO A 134 -5.57 -1.15 -0.44
N PHE A 135 -5.26 -2.22 -1.15
CA PHE A 135 -4.59 -3.39 -0.58
C PHE A 135 -3.15 -3.06 -0.18
N LEU A 136 -2.42 -2.34 -1.04
CA LEU A 136 -1.04 -1.95 -0.76
C LEU A 136 -0.95 -0.95 0.41
N SER A 137 -1.93 -0.07 0.54
CA SER A 137 -2.05 0.83 1.69
C SER A 137 -2.36 0.08 2.99
N ALA A 138 -3.19 -0.98 2.93
CA ALA A 138 -3.41 -1.85 4.08
C ALA A 138 -2.16 -2.66 4.45
N LEU A 139 -1.38 -3.08 3.45
CA LEU A 139 -0.08 -3.73 3.67
C LEU A 139 0.92 -2.77 4.35
N MET A 140 0.97 -1.51 3.93
CA MET A 140 1.77 -0.48 4.61
C MET A 140 1.36 -0.35 6.09
N GLU A 141 0.07 -0.17 6.37
CA GLU A 141 -0.46 -0.05 7.73
C GLU A 141 -0.09 -1.28 8.60
N PHE A 142 -0.18 -2.47 8.02
CA PHE A 142 0.21 -3.71 8.67
C PHE A 142 1.70 -3.76 9.01
N LEU A 143 2.57 -3.39 8.06
CA LEU A 143 4.02 -3.35 8.27
C LEU A 143 4.40 -2.37 9.38
N LEU A 144 3.77 -1.19 9.41
CA LEU A 144 3.96 -0.22 10.48
C LEU A 144 3.48 -0.75 11.84
N SER A 145 2.33 -1.43 11.87
CA SER A 145 1.76 -1.99 13.10
C SER A 145 2.55 -3.18 13.66
N SER A 146 3.32 -3.88 12.81
CA SER A 146 4.05 -5.10 13.19
C SER A 146 5.54 -4.89 13.39
N VAL A 147 6.18 -4.00 12.63
CA VAL A 147 7.63 -3.76 12.66
C VAL A 147 7.96 -2.39 13.29
N GLY A 148 7.08 -1.40 13.10
CA GLY A 148 7.27 -0.04 13.58
C GLY A 148 7.77 0.93 12.50
N TYR A 149 7.42 2.20 12.65
CA TYR A 149 7.66 3.23 11.63
C TYR A 149 9.14 3.46 11.31
N GLY A 150 10.00 3.60 12.32
CA GLY A 150 11.42 3.93 12.08
C GLY A 150 12.16 2.85 11.27
N GLU A 151 11.86 1.58 11.52
CA GLU A 151 12.43 0.44 10.78
C GLU A 151 11.94 0.44 9.32
N ILE A 152 10.63 0.62 9.12
CA ILE A 152 10.02 0.61 7.78
C ILE A 152 10.44 1.83 6.97
N ASP A 153 10.44 3.04 7.53
CA ASP A 153 10.88 4.26 6.86
C ASP A 153 12.35 4.15 6.42
N GLY A 154 13.22 3.60 7.27
CA GLY A 154 14.62 3.35 6.90
C GLY A 154 14.78 2.45 5.68
N VAL A 155 13.99 1.37 5.60
CA VAL A 155 13.98 0.45 4.46
C VAL A 155 13.39 1.12 3.21
N LEU A 156 12.25 1.79 3.35
CA LEU A 156 11.52 2.39 2.23
C LEU A 156 12.23 3.59 1.63
N ARG A 157 12.99 4.36 2.41
CA ARG A 157 13.88 5.40 1.88
C ARG A 157 14.94 4.83 0.94
N GLY A 158 15.33 3.57 1.11
CA GLY A 158 16.17 2.85 0.14
C GLY A 158 15.54 2.78 -1.26
N CYS A 159 14.21 2.61 -1.33
CA CYS A 159 13.45 2.57 -2.60
C CYS A 159 13.35 3.95 -3.30
N LEU A 160 13.66 5.03 -2.59
CA LEU A 160 13.69 6.39 -3.13
C LEU A 160 15.08 6.78 -3.64
N GLY A 161 16.11 5.96 -3.37
CA GLY A 161 17.49 6.23 -3.74
C GLY A 161 17.75 6.32 -5.25
N PRO A 162 18.90 6.90 -5.66
CA PRO A 162 19.34 6.88 -7.05
C PRO A 162 19.68 5.45 -7.49
N GLY A 163 19.30 5.09 -8.72
CA GLY A 163 19.65 3.79 -9.31
C GLY A 163 18.66 2.66 -9.09
N VAL A 164 17.55 2.89 -8.38
CA VAL A 164 16.43 1.94 -8.26
C VAL A 164 15.86 1.65 -9.65
N THR A 165 15.68 0.36 -9.95
CA THR A 165 15.21 -0.17 -11.23
C THR A 165 13.77 -0.70 -11.13
N GLY A 166 13.18 -1.04 -12.27
CA GLY A 166 11.83 -1.64 -12.29
C GLY A 166 11.78 -3.08 -11.74
N LYS A 167 12.92 -3.67 -11.38
CA LYS A 167 13.06 -5.05 -10.89
C LYS A 167 13.48 -5.15 -9.42
N ASP A 168 13.83 -4.03 -8.80
CA ASP A 168 14.18 -3.93 -7.37
C ASP A 168 12.92 -3.82 -6.52
#